data_AF-A0A840RFU9-F1
#
_entry.id   AF-A0A840RFU9-F1
#
_cell.length_a   1.000
_cell.length_b   1.000
_cell.length_c   1.000
_cell.angle_alpha   90.00
_cell.angle_beta   90.00
_cell.angle_gamma   90.00
#
_symmetry.space_group_name_H-M   'P 1'
#
loop_
_entity.id
_entity.type
_entity.pdbx_description
1 polymer ?
#
loop_
_entity_poly.entity_id
_entity_poly.type
_entity_poly.pdbx_seq_one_letter_code
_entity_poly.pdbx_strand_id
1 'polypeptide(L)'
;MEKITNISPDWQKWILDNLARGCTAQSLIDVMVEKNFDPMFASAIVFHFSTAHKGSGGPVAVAQLAAQPAANSIKDKVQTNSNTYSYEAPRFKPGNFIHTHDRVVQVMGRVEKPYIAVLDNVLSHEECDELIRLSQARLKRSTIVDPTTGKDAVIEERTSFGTFFHVNENEFIARLDRRIAEVMNWPVENGEGLQILNYKVGGEYKPHFDYFPEHDPGSKVHLNNGGQRVSTLVMYLNDVEEGGATVFPELGMTVGPKKGAAVYFEYTNSKNQVDPMTLHGGMPVLQGEKWIATKWMRQRKFG
;
A
#
# COMPACT_ATOMS: atom_id res chain seq x y z
N MET A 1 -3.97 23.23 -15.87
CA MET A 1 -5.23 22.64 -16.34
C MET A 1 -5.59 21.55 -15.37
N GLU A 2 -6.84 21.49 -14.89
CA GLU A 2 -7.30 20.36 -14.08
C GLU A 2 -7.21 19.07 -14.89
N LYS A 3 -6.75 18.00 -14.26
CA LYS A 3 -6.65 16.68 -14.92
C LYS A 3 -8.02 16.02 -14.97
N ILE A 4 -8.27 15.27 -16.02
CA ILE A 4 -9.53 14.53 -16.19
C ILE A 4 -9.52 13.33 -15.23
N THR A 5 -10.51 13.29 -14.34
CA THR A 5 -10.70 12.24 -13.30
C THR A 5 -12.07 11.56 -13.40
N ASN A 6 -12.78 11.75 -14.51
CA ASN A 6 -14.01 11.05 -14.87
C ASN A 6 -13.87 10.46 -16.29
N ILE A 7 -14.67 9.46 -16.63
CA ILE A 7 -14.62 8.82 -17.96
C ILE A 7 -15.94 8.97 -18.70
N SER A 8 -15.89 9.45 -19.94
CA SER A 8 -17.07 9.53 -20.81
C SER A 8 -17.38 8.17 -21.47
N PRO A 9 -18.63 7.94 -21.91
CA PRO A 9 -18.98 6.72 -22.65
C PRO A 9 -18.11 6.46 -23.89
N ASP A 10 -17.69 7.52 -24.58
CA ASP A 10 -16.81 7.41 -25.76
C ASP A 10 -15.42 6.87 -25.38
N TRP A 11 -14.87 7.31 -24.25
CA TRP A 11 -13.61 6.80 -23.74
C TRP A 11 -13.73 5.37 -23.23
N GLN A 12 -14.85 5.00 -22.58
CA GLN A 12 -15.10 3.61 -22.18
C GLN A 12 -15.12 2.68 -23.40
N LYS A 13 -15.86 3.08 -24.45
CA LYS A 13 -15.92 2.35 -25.72
C LYS A 13 -14.54 2.26 -26.39
N TRP A 14 -13.79 3.35 -26.41
CA TRP A 14 -12.45 3.38 -26.99
C TRP A 14 -11.49 2.42 -26.27
N ILE A 15 -11.52 2.35 -24.94
CA ILE A 15 -10.69 1.40 -24.17
C ILE A 15 -11.05 -0.03 -24.53
N LEU A 16 -12.35 -0.38 -24.51
CA LEU A 16 -12.83 -1.72 -24.83
C LEU A 16 -12.47 -2.14 -26.26
N ASP A 17 -12.67 -1.26 -27.25
CA ASP A 17 -12.37 -1.54 -28.66
C ASP A 17 -10.88 -1.79 -28.89
N ASN A 18 -9.99 -1.07 -28.19
CA ASN A 18 -8.55 -1.25 -28.36
C ASN A 18 -8.01 -2.44 -27.56
N LEU A 19 -8.58 -2.76 -26.39
CA LEU A 19 -8.29 -4.01 -25.69
C LEU A 19 -8.67 -5.22 -26.55
N ALA A 20 -9.83 -5.18 -27.21
CA ALA A 20 -10.26 -6.23 -28.14
C ALA A 20 -9.34 -6.38 -29.36
N ARG A 21 -8.67 -5.30 -29.78
CA ARG A 21 -7.64 -5.30 -30.85
C ARG A 21 -6.26 -5.77 -30.38
N GLY A 22 -6.11 -6.12 -29.10
CA GLY A 22 -4.86 -6.60 -28.52
C GLY A 22 -3.88 -5.50 -28.09
N CYS A 23 -4.33 -4.23 -28.00
CA CYS A 23 -3.51 -3.18 -27.43
C CYS A 23 -3.25 -3.47 -25.94
N THR A 24 -2.03 -3.17 -25.48
CA THR A 24 -1.66 -3.40 -24.07
C THR A 24 -2.33 -2.37 -23.18
N ALA A 25 -2.66 -2.74 -21.94
CA ALA A 25 -3.18 -1.80 -20.95
C ALA A 25 -2.29 -0.54 -20.82
N GLN A 26 -0.96 -0.72 -20.82
CA GLN A 26 -0.02 0.38 -20.77
C GLN A 26 -0.17 1.35 -21.96
N SER A 27 -0.28 0.83 -23.19
CA SER A 27 -0.45 1.69 -24.37
C SER A 27 -1.72 2.55 -24.32
N LEU A 28 -2.79 2.04 -23.69
CA LEU A 28 -4.04 2.80 -23.52
C LEU A 28 -3.90 3.85 -22.42
N ILE A 29 -3.22 3.52 -21.32
CA ILE A 29 -2.92 4.46 -20.23
C ILE A 29 -2.11 5.63 -20.78
N ASP A 30 -1.08 5.36 -21.56
CA ASP A 30 -0.20 6.39 -22.14
C ASP A 30 -1.01 7.38 -23.00
N VAL A 31 -1.90 6.88 -23.86
CA VAL A 31 -2.79 7.73 -24.68
C VAL A 31 -3.75 8.55 -23.81
N MET A 32 -4.31 7.97 -22.76
CA MET A 32 -5.18 8.72 -21.84
C MET A 32 -4.38 9.82 -21.12
N VAL A 33 -3.17 9.54 -20.65
CA VAL A 33 -2.30 10.55 -20.01
C VAL A 33 -1.94 11.67 -21.00
N GLU A 34 -1.62 11.34 -22.26
CA GLU A 34 -1.41 12.34 -23.33
C GLU A 34 -2.64 13.22 -23.57
N LYS A 35 -3.85 12.68 -23.34
CA LYS A 35 -5.13 13.41 -23.41
C LYS A 35 -5.52 14.08 -22.09
N ASN A 36 -4.55 14.32 -21.20
CA ASN A 36 -4.70 15.07 -19.95
C ASN A 36 -5.57 14.36 -18.89
N PHE A 37 -5.71 13.03 -18.98
CA PHE A 37 -6.24 12.25 -17.86
C PHE A 37 -5.23 12.18 -16.72
N ASP A 38 -5.72 12.08 -15.49
CA ASP A 38 -4.86 11.78 -14.36
C ASP A 38 -4.23 10.37 -14.54
N PRO A 39 -2.90 10.22 -14.42
CA PRO A 39 -2.24 8.92 -14.65
C PRO A 39 -2.75 7.79 -13.76
N MET A 40 -3.11 8.09 -12.50
CA MET A 40 -3.66 7.08 -11.59
C MET A 40 -5.08 6.71 -11.99
N PHE A 41 -5.89 7.70 -12.39
CA PHE A 41 -7.23 7.46 -12.91
C PHE A 41 -7.20 6.64 -14.20
N ALA A 42 -6.34 7.00 -15.16
CA ALA A 42 -6.16 6.25 -16.41
C ALA A 42 -5.75 4.80 -16.15
N SER A 43 -4.78 4.59 -15.25
CA SER A 43 -4.35 3.25 -14.85
C SER A 43 -5.46 2.42 -14.20
N ALA A 44 -6.18 2.99 -13.22
CA ALA A 44 -7.28 2.32 -12.53
C ALA A 44 -8.41 1.92 -13.52
N ILE A 45 -8.78 2.82 -14.41
CA ILE A 45 -9.87 2.62 -15.36
C ILE A 45 -9.52 1.61 -16.46
N VAL A 46 -8.34 1.72 -17.08
CA VAL A 46 -7.91 0.74 -18.09
C VAL A 46 -7.78 -0.65 -17.48
N PHE A 47 -7.27 -0.74 -16.25
CA PHE A 47 -7.18 -2.01 -15.54
C PHE A 47 -8.57 -2.62 -15.30
N HIS A 48 -9.54 -1.83 -14.83
CA HIS A 48 -10.94 -2.24 -14.64
C HIS A 48 -11.55 -2.83 -15.93
N PHE A 49 -11.36 -2.16 -17.07
CA PHE A 49 -11.88 -2.67 -18.35
C PHE A 49 -11.11 -3.90 -18.87
N SER A 50 -9.80 -4.00 -18.60
CA SER A 50 -8.98 -5.13 -19.01
C SER A 50 -9.35 -6.44 -18.29
N THR A 51 -9.80 -6.35 -17.03
CA THR A 51 -10.24 -7.50 -16.24
C THR A 51 -11.67 -7.91 -16.59
N ALA A 52 -12.56 -6.93 -16.86
CA ALA A 52 -13.91 -7.19 -17.35
C ALA A 52 -13.94 -7.83 -18.74
N HIS A 53 -13.01 -7.46 -19.64
CA HIS A 53 -12.96 -7.99 -21.01
C HIS A 53 -12.43 -9.44 -21.10
N LYS A 54 -11.65 -9.92 -20.12
CA LYS A 54 -11.11 -11.29 -20.09
C LYS A 54 -12.13 -12.36 -19.63
N GLY A 55 -13.37 -11.98 -19.37
CA GLY A 55 -14.47 -12.89 -19.02
C GLY A 55 -14.95 -13.81 -20.17
N SER A 56 -14.40 -13.70 -21.37
CA SER A 56 -14.79 -14.51 -22.54
C SER A 56 -13.57 -15.01 -23.36
N GLY A 57 -13.05 -16.20 -23.05
CA GLY A 57 -12.18 -17.00 -23.94
C GLY A 57 -10.69 -17.03 -23.59
N GLY A 58 -10.14 -18.22 -23.25
CA GLY A 58 -8.69 -18.47 -23.04
C GLY A 58 -7.93 -18.78 -24.35
N PRO A 59 -6.72 -19.40 -24.33
CA PRO A 59 -5.67 -19.44 -23.31
C PRO A 59 -4.49 -18.49 -23.66
N VAL A 60 -3.63 -18.26 -22.66
CA VAL A 60 -2.53 -17.28 -22.65
C VAL A 60 -1.32 -17.75 -23.48
N ALA A 61 -0.90 -16.94 -24.46
CA ALA A 61 0.44 -17.00 -25.01
C ALA A 61 1.30 -15.91 -24.34
N VAL A 62 2.28 -16.34 -23.53
CA VAL A 62 3.31 -15.50 -22.94
C VAL A 62 4.38 -15.27 -24.00
N ALA A 63 4.50 -14.05 -24.52
CA ALA A 63 5.65 -13.63 -25.32
C ALA A 63 5.95 -12.14 -25.07
N GLN A 64 6.97 -11.92 -24.23
CA GLN A 64 8.10 -11.01 -24.45
C GLN A 64 7.81 -9.62 -25.03
N LEU A 65 8.01 -8.57 -24.22
CA LEU A 65 8.43 -7.21 -24.61
C LEU A 65 8.94 -6.52 -23.32
N ALA A 66 10.25 -6.53 -23.04
CA ALA A 66 11.20 -5.51 -23.46
C ALA A 66 10.77 -4.10 -23.00
N ALA A 67 11.32 -3.69 -21.86
CA ALA A 67 11.12 -2.40 -21.23
C ALA A 67 11.74 -1.25 -22.04
N GLN A 68 11.00 -0.16 -22.20
CA GLN A 68 11.54 1.20 -22.32
C GLN A 68 10.60 2.24 -21.68
N PRO A 69 11.14 3.37 -21.17
CA PRO A 69 10.63 4.01 -19.97
C PRO A 69 9.87 5.31 -20.25
N ALA A 70 8.71 5.48 -19.62
CA ALA A 70 8.06 6.77 -19.46
C ALA A 70 7.63 6.93 -17.99
N ALA A 71 8.54 7.48 -17.17
CA ALA A 71 8.27 7.80 -15.76
C ALA A 71 9.12 9.01 -15.32
N ASN A 72 8.87 10.16 -15.93
CA ASN A 72 9.44 11.43 -15.49
C ASN A 72 8.43 12.13 -14.59
N SER A 73 8.59 11.96 -13.27
CA SER A 73 8.14 12.88 -12.22
C SER A 73 8.44 12.41 -10.80
N ILE A 74 8.86 11.14 -10.60
CA ILE A 74 9.39 10.64 -9.32
C ILE A 74 10.88 10.24 -9.42
N LYS A 75 11.37 9.91 -10.62
CA LYS A 75 12.77 9.52 -10.85
C LYS A 75 13.78 10.66 -10.57
N ASP A 76 13.41 11.91 -10.77
CA ASP A 76 14.36 13.03 -10.71
C ASP A 76 14.79 13.46 -9.30
N LYS A 77 14.17 12.91 -8.23
CA LYS A 77 14.61 13.16 -6.85
C LYS A 77 15.38 12.01 -6.22
N VAL A 78 15.45 10.85 -6.88
CA VAL A 78 16.34 9.76 -6.48
C VAL A 78 17.51 9.77 -7.45
N GLN A 79 18.55 10.54 -7.13
CA GLN A 79 19.84 10.36 -7.79
C GLN A 79 20.27 8.90 -7.57
N THR A 80 20.14 8.11 -8.62
CA THR A 80 20.57 6.72 -8.66
C THR A 80 22.09 6.67 -8.62
N ASN A 81 22.67 6.78 -7.42
CA ASN A 81 23.90 6.05 -7.15
C ASN A 81 23.56 4.56 -7.26
N SER A 82 24.38 3.83 -8.00
CA SER A 82 24.19 2.46 -8.46
C SER A 82 24.19 1.39 -7.35
N ASN A 83 23.44 1.58 -6.27
CA ASN A 83 23.18 0.53 -5.29
C ASN A 83 21.80 -0.06 -5.57
N THR A 84 21.76 -1.05 -6.46
CA THR A 84 20.60 -1.94 -6.61
C THR A 84 20.30 -2.60 -5.26
N TYR A 85 19.04 -2.60 -4.83
CA TYR A 85 18.64 -3.23 -3.57
C TYR A 85 19.08 -4.71 -3.54
N SER A 86 19.82 -5.10 -2.51
CA SER A 86 20.27 -6.49 -2.33
C SER A 86 19.24 -7.26 -1.52
N TYR A 87 18.49 -8.14 -2.19
CA TYR A 87 17.56 -9.06 -1.52
C TYR A 87 18.31 -10.02 -0.57
N GLU A 88 17.77 -10.17 0.63
CA GLU A 88 18.21 -11.15 1.64
C GLU A 88 17.08 -12.15 1.94
N ALA A 89 17.26 -13.05 2.92
CA ALA A 89 16.16 -13.89 3.38
C ALA A 89 15.07 -13.00 4.01
N PRO A 90 13.77 -13.26 3.74
CA PRO A 90 12.72 -12.41 4.28
C PRO A 90 12.67 -12.53 5.80
N ARG A 91 12.29 -11.44 6.48
CA ARG A 91 11.99 -11.52 7.93
C ARG A 91 10.70 -12.30 8.15
N PHE A 92 9.76 -12.17 7.21
CA PHE A 92 8.51 -12.92 7.21
C PHE A 92 8.74 -14.44 7.15
N LYS A 93 8.10 -15.20 8.05
CA LYS A 93 8.33 -16.65 8.15
C LYS A 93 7.76 -17.39 6.93
N PRO A 94 8.42 -18.50 6.49
CA PRO A 94 7.89 -19.37 5.46
C PRO A 94 6.68 -20.18 5.97
N GLY A 95 5.98 -20.87 5.07
CA GLY A 95 4.83 -21.74 5.39
C GLY A 95 3.47 -21.13 5.06
N ASN A 96 2.39 -21.92 5.21
CA ASN A 96 1.04 -21.48 4.83
C ASN A 96 0.24 -20.92 6.01
N PHE A 97 0.73 -21.14 7.24
CA PHE A 97 0.10 -20.70 8.47
C PHE A 97 1.12 -20.11 9.43
N ILE A 98 0.74 -19.05 10.13
CA ILE A 98 1.51 -18.45 11.22
C ILE A 98 0.70 -18.65 12.49
N HIS A 99 1.26 -19.43 13.41
CA HIS A 99 0.70 -19.63 14.74
C HIS A 99 1.19 -18.51 15.65
N THR A 100 0.28 -17.61 16.02
CA THR A 100 0.50 -16.58 17.05
C THR A 100 0.03 -17.13 18.39
N HIS A 101 0.23 -16.36 19.46
CA HIS A 101 -0.19 -16.76 20.81
C HIS A 101 -1.71 -16.97 20.94
N ASP A 102 -2.52 -16.34 20.09
CA ASP A 102 -3.98 -16.30 20.20
C ASP A 102 -4.73 -16.53 18.88
N ARG A 103 -4.03 -16.71 17.75
CA ARG A 103 -4.64 -16.86 16.43
C ARG A 103 -3.76 -17.67 15.46
N VAL A 104 -4.39 -18.29 14.48
CA VAL A 104 -3.70 -18.90 13.34
C VAL A 104 -3.99 -18.06 12.09
N VAL A 105 -2.98 -17.37 11.58
CA VAL A 105 -3.06 -16.52 10.40
C VAL A 105 -2.72 -17.34 9.16
N GLN A 106 -3.50 -17.23 8.10
CA GLN A 106 -3.25 -17.93 6.84
C GLN A 106 -2.49 -17.03 5.86
N VAL A 107 -1.46 -17.59 5.20
CA VAL A 107 -0.76 -16.92 4.11
C VAL A 107 -1.44 -17.31 2.80
N MET A 108 -2.05 -16.34 2.13
CA MET A 108 -2.84 -16.56 0.92
C MET A 108 -1.99 -16.50 -0.36
N GLY A 109 -0.90 -15.73 -0.33
CA GLY A 109 -0.01 -15.57 -1.46
C GLY A 109 1.23 -14.77 -1.09
N ARG A 110 2.30 -14.94 -1.89
CA ARG A 110 3.56 -14.24 -1.73
C ARG A 110 4.10 -13.72 -3.06
N VAL A 111 4.76 -12.58 -3.00
CA VAL A 111 5.78 -12.15 -3.96
C VAL A 111 7.11 -12.25 -3.23
N GLU A 112 8.11 -12.87 -3.87
CA GLU A 112 9.42 -13.09 -3.24
C GLU A 112 10.36 -11.90 -3.43
N LYS A 113 10.20 -11.13 -4.53
CA LYS A 113 11.06 -9.97 -4.84
C LYS A 113 10.23 -8.88 -5.54
N PRO A 114 9.82 -7.81 -4.82
CA PRO A 114 10.00 -7.58 -3.38
C PRO A 114 9.20 -8.56 -2.53
N TYR A 115 9.55 -8.69 -1.25
CA TYR A 115 8.80 -9.54 -0.34
C TYR A 115 7.49 -8.89 0.08
N ILE A 116 6.39 -9.48 -0.40
CA ILE A 116 5.01 -9.10 -0.10
C ILE A 116 4.24 -10.37 0.26
N ALA A 117 3.39 -10.33 1.29
CA ALA A 117 2.49 -11.42 1.62
C ALA A 117 1.07 -10.91 1.83
N VAL A 118 0.10 -11.61 1.25
CA VAL A 118 -1.34 -11.40 1.53
C VAL A 118 -1.75 -12.40 2.59
N LEU A 119 -2.39 -11.89 3.65
CA LEU A 119 -2.72 -12.65 4.85
C LEU A 119 -4.22 -12.62 5.08
N ASP A 120 -4.78 -13.75 5.51
CA ASP A 120 -6.15 -13.84 5.95
C ASP A 120 -6.21 -14.20 7.45
N ASN A 121 -7.32 -13.86 8.09
CA ASN A 121 -7.54 -14.11 9.51
C ASN A 121 -6.45 -13.49 10.41
N VAL A 122 -6.03 -12.26 10.14
CA VAL A 122 -5.12 -11.49 11.03
C VAL A 122 -5.89 -10.91 12.21
N LEU A 123 -7.06 -10.35 11.91
CA LEU A 123 -8.02 -9.81 12.88
C LEU A 123 -9.35 -10.57 12.78
N SER A 124 -10.05 -10.72 13.89
CA SER A 124 -11.47 -11.06 13.85
C SER A 124 -12.30 -9.88 13.38
N HIS A 125 -13.51 -10.15 12.91
CA HIS A 125 -14.45 -9.10 12.56
C HIS A 125 -14.77 -8.22 13.77
N GLU A 126 -14.89 -8.80 14.97
CA GLU A 126 -15.12 -8.10 16.22
C GLU A 126 -13.95 -7.19 16.59
N GLU A 127 -12.70 -7.65 16.40
CA GLU A 127 -11.51 -6.82 16.59
C GLU A 127 -11.45 -5.65 15.60
N CYS A 128 -11.84 -5.89 14.35
CA CYS A 128 -11.96 -4.83 13.36
C CYS A 128 -13.00 -3.78 13.76
N ASP A 129 -14.19 -4.22 14.20
CA ASP A 129 -15.27 -3.31 14.62
C ASP A 129 -14.89 -2.53 15.88
N GLU A 130 -14.19 -3.15 16.82
CA GLU A 130 -13.71 -2.49 18.04
C GLU A 130 -12.64 -1.43 17.73
N LEU A 131 -11.70 -1.72 16.83
CA LEU A 131 -10.72 -0.72 16.36
C LEU A 131 -11.42 0.49 15.72
N ILE A 132 -12.42 0.25 14.87
CA ILE A 132 -13.21 1.33 14.26
C ILE A 132 -13.91 2.13 15.37
N ARG A 133 -14.65 1.47 16.26
CA ARG A 133 -15.40 2.11 17.36
C ARG A 133 -14.52 3.00 18.25
N LEU A 134 -13.37 2.49 18.68
CA LEU A 134 -12.42 3.23 19.52
C LEU A 134 -11.76 4.42 18.80
N SER A 135 -11.68 4.36 17.47
CA SER A 135 -11.02 5.39 16.66
C SER A 135 -11.94 6.55 16.24
N GLN A 136 -13.25 6.32 16.10
CA GLN A 136 -14.20 7.30 15.53
C GLN A 136 -14.14 8.68 16.20
N ALA A 137 -14.12 8.74 17.53
CA ALA A 137 -14.09 10.00 18.27
C ALA A 137 -12.72 10.71 18.21
N ARG A 138 -11.66 10.03 17.75
CA ARG A 138 -10.28 10.54 17.72
C ARG A 138 -9.82 10.93 16.31
N LEU A 139 -10.64 10.67 15.29
CA LEU A 139 -10.27 10.91 13.89
C LEU A 139 -10.03 12.39 13.62
N LYS A 140 -8.86 12.69 13.04
CA LYS A 140 -8.51 14.00 12.51
C LYS A 140 -8.01 13.84 11.09
N ARG A 141 -7.87 14.94 10.35
CA ARG A 141 -7.26 14.88 9.02
C ARG A 141 -5.86 14.25 9.11
N SER A 142 -5.57 13.26 8.26
CA SER A 142 -4.26 12.59 8.30
C SER A 142 -3.16 13.48 7.76
N THR A 143 -1.95 13.31 8.29
CA THR A 143 -0.74 14.03 7.91
C THR A 143 0.26 13.11 7.20
N ILE A 144 1.23 13.68 6.50
CA ILE A 144 2.44 12.99 6.02
C ILE A 144 3.67 13.61 6.70
N VAL A 145 4.82 12.95 6.58
CA VAL A 145 6.11 13.52 6.98
C VAL A 145 6.57 14.49 5.90
N ASP A 146 6.71 15.76 6.26
CA ASP A 146 7.26 16.78 5.37
C ASP A 146 8.75 16.48 5.07
N PRO A 147 9.14 16.34 3.78
CA PRO A 147 10.48 15.91 3.40
C PRO A 147 11.57 16.95 3.75
N THR A 148 11.21 18.22 3.96
CA THR A 148 12.16 19.30 4.27
C THR A 148 12.37 19.44 5.77
N THR A 149 11.27 19.42 6.53
CA THR A 149 11.24 19.79 7.95
C THR A 149 11.17 18.59 8.89
N GLY A 150 10.71 17.42 8.40
CA GLY A 150 10.44 16.24 9.24
C GLY A 150 9.27 16.43 10.20
N LYS A 151 8.38 17.40 9.93
CA LYS A 151 7.15 17.62 10.70
C LYS A 151 5.96 17.00 10.00
N ASP A 152 4.92 16.69 10.77
CA ASP A 152 3.64 16.28 10.24
C ASP A 152 2.97 17.44 9.49
N ALA A 153 2.61 17.21 8.22
CA ALA A 153 1.94 18.16 7.35
C ALA A 153 0.68 17.55 6.73
N VAL A 154 -0.40 18.33 6.62
CA VAL A 154 -1.60 17.95 5.86
C VAL A 154 -1.37 18.31 4.39
N ILE A 155 -1.61 17.35 3.49
CA ILE A 155 -1.46 17.54 2.04
C ILE A 155 -2.68 17.02 1.28
N GLU A 156 -2.85 17.44 0.03
CA GLU A 156 -4.00 17.04 -0.82
C GLU A 156 -3.88 15.58 -1.26
N GLU A 157 -2.67 15.06 -1.40
CA GLU A 157 -2.37 13.71 -1.89
C GLU A 157 -2.72 12.61 -0.87
N ARG A 158 -3.08 12.98 0.36
CA ARG A 158 -3.58 12.08 1.40
C ARG A 158 -5.01 12.47 1.80
N THR A 159 -5.93 11.67 1.26
CA THR A 159 -7.39 11.65 1.40
C THR A 159 -8.02 11.48 2.79
N SER A 160 -7.26 10.94 3.73
CA SER A 160 -7.82 10.19 4.85
C SER A 160 -8.04 11.02 6.12
N PHE A 161 -8.89 10.48 6.98
CA PHE A 161 -8.91 10.80 8.41
C PHE A 161 -8.14 9.72 9.15
N GLY A 162 -7.41 10.06 10.20
CA GLY A 162 -6.68 9.06 10.99
C GLY A 162 -6.46 9.44 12.43
N THR A 163 -6.05 8.44 13.19
CA THR A 163 -5.62 8.56 14.59
C THR A 163 -4.59 7.48 14.89
N PHE A 164 -3.96 7.56 16.05
CA PHE A 164 -3.02 6.57 16.53
C PHE A 164 -3.45 6.05 17.89
N PHE A 165 -3.35 4.74 18.08
CA PHE A 165 -3.20 4.16 19.41
C PHE A 165 -1.72 4.07 19.74
N HIS A 166 -1.35 4.41 20.98
CA HIS A 166 0.01 4.12 21.46
C HIS A 166 0.25 2.60 21.53
N VAL A 167 1.51 2.18 21.45
CA VAL A 167 1.87 0.77 21.64
C VAL A 167 1.45 0.35 23.05
N ASN A 168 0.75 -0.78 23.15
CA ASN A 168 0.18 -1.28 24.39
C ASN A 168 -0.71 -0.27 25.14
N GLU A 169 -1.41 0.64 24.44
CA GLU A 169 -2.23 1.70 25.07
C GLU A 169 -3.27 1.16 26.06
N ASN A 170 -3.82 -0.02 25.77
CA ASN A 170 -4.73 -0.77 26.64
C ASN A 170 -4.58 -2.27 26.37
N GLU A 171 -5.24 -3.13 27.16
CA GLU A 171 -5.13 -4.59 27.03
C GLU A 171 -5.53 -5.12 25.64
N PHE A 172 -6.54 -4.49 25.02
CA PHE A 172 -6.98 -4.85 23.67
C PHE A 172 -5.89 -4.55 22.63
N ILE A 173 -5.34 -3.34 22.65
CA ILE A 173 -4.25 -2.94 21.75
C ILE A 173 -2.98 -3.75 22.03
N ALA A 174 -2.65 -4.03 23.29
CA ALA A 174 -1.48 -4.82 23.66
C ALA A 174 -1.53 -6.26 23.12
N ARG A 175 -2.71 -6.90 23.16
CA ARG A 175 -2.93 -8.22 22.56
C ARG A 175 -2.69 -8.18 21.04
N LEU A 176 -3.24 -7.17 20.36
CA LEU A 176 -3.05 -6.99 18.93
C LEU A 176 -1.57 -6.70 18.59
N ASP A 177 -0.90 -5.83 19.34
CA ASP A 177 0.51 -5.51 19.14
C ASP A 177 1.39 -6.75 19.25
N ARG A 178 1.14 -7.61 20.24
CA ARG A 178 1.84 -8.91 20.36
C ARG A 178 1.59 -9.80 19.16
N ARG A 179 0.34 -9.97 18.73
CA ARG A 179 -0.01 -10.79 17.56
C ARG A 179 0.67 -10.26 16.30
N ILE A 180 0.60 -8.95 16.07
CA ILE A 180 1.20 -8.29 14.90
C ILE A 180 2.72 -8.48 14.90
N ALA A 181 3.38 -8.34 16.04
CA ALA A 181 4.82 -8.61 16.18
C ALA A 181 5.18 -10.07 15.84
N GLU A 182 4.38 -11.03 16.29
CA GLU A 182 4.54 -12.46 15.96
C GLU A 182 4.35 -12.73 14.45
N VAL A 183 3.38 -12.06 13.80
CA VAL A 183 3.13 -12.13 12.35
C VAL A 183 4.27 -11.50 11.54
N MET A 184 4.69 -10.30 11.91
CA MET A 184 5.75 -9.55 11.22
C MET A 184 7.16 -10.06 11.58
N ASN A 185 7.24 -11.02 12.51
CA ASN A 185 8.48 -11.61 13.03
C ASN A 185 9.49 -10.55 13.49
N TRP A 186 9.02 -9.58 14.27
CA TRP A 186 9.82 -8.45 14.73
C TRP A 186 9.38 -8.00 16.14
N PRO A 187 10.28 -7.49 17.01
CA PRO A 187 9.92 -7.20 18.40
C PRO A 187 8.82 -6.13 18.54
N VAL A 188 7.96 -6.27 19.55
CA VAL A 188 6.82 -5.34 19.78
C VAL A 188 7.32 -3.92 20.01
N GLU A 189 8.43 -3.77 20.73
CA GLU A 189 9.06 -2.49 21.08
C GLU A 189 9.65 -1.74 19.88
N ASN A 190 9.79 -2.41 18.73
CA ASN A 190 10.17 -1.77 17.47
C ASN A 190 8.95 -1.23 16.72
N GLY A 191 7.73 -1.54 17.15
CA GLY A 191 6.52 -1.06 16.50
C GLY A 191 6.25 0.41 16.78
N GLU A 192 5.83 1.15 15.76
CA GLU A 192 5.13 2.43 15.98
C GLU A 192 3.73 2.18 16.54
N GLY A 193 3.06 3.25 17.01
CA GLY A 193 1.65 3.18 17.39
C GLY A 193 0.77 2.68 16.22
N LEU A 194 -0.31 1.99 16.54
CA LEU A 194 -1.24 1.46 15.54
C LEU A 194 -2.01 2.62 14.90
N GLN A 195 -1.77 2.91 13.62
CA GLN A 195 -2.44 3.98 12.91
C GLN A 195 -3.78 3.49 12.36
N ILE A 196 -4.88 4.14 12.71
CA ILE A 196 -6.18 3.89 12.07
C ILE A 196 -6.43 4.96 11.03
N LEU A 197 -6.94 4.55 9.87
CA LEU A 197 -7.33 5.46 8.80
C LEU A 197 -8.73 5.15 8.28
N ASN A 198 -9.45 6.19 7.91
CA ASN A 198 -10.72 6.14 7.19
C ASN A 198 -10.65 6.93 5.89
N TYR A 199 -11.08 6.29 4.79
CA TYR A 199 -11.26 6.88 3.48
C TYR A 199 -12.73 6.82 3.10
N LYS A 200 -13.32 7.97 2.82
CA LYS A 200 -14.66 8.08 2.23
C LYS A 200 -14.57 7.89 0.71
N VAL A 201 -15.71 7.88 0.01
CA VAL A 201 -15.75 7.87 -1.46
C VAL A 201 -14.87 8.99 -2.03
N GLY A 202 -14.08 8.66 -3.06
CA GLY A 202 -13.03 9.50 -3.64
C GLY A 202 -11.73 9.57 -2.83
N GLY A 203 -11.75 9.08 -1.59
CA GLY A 203 -10.61 9.02 -0.70
C GLY A 203 -9.51 8.12 -1.24
N GLU A 204 -8.29 8.63 -1.37
CA GLU A 204 -7.14 7.89 -1.88
C GLU A 204 -5.85 8.22 -1.11
N TYR A 205 -4.79 7.47 -1.39
CA TYR A 205 -3.43 7.84 -1.04
C TYR A 205 -2.53 7.56 -2.24
N LYS A 206 -1.95 8.62 -2.81
CA LYS A 206 -1.03 8.50 -3.94
C LYS A 206 0.16 7.58 -3.61
N PRO A 207 0.75 6.93 -4.63
CA PRO A 207 1.89 6.07 -4.43
C PRO A 207 3.03 6.75 -3.66
N HIS A 208 3.52 6.09 -2.63
CA HIS A 208 4.56 6.59 -1.74
C HIS A 208 5.39 5.43 -1.18
N PHE A 209 6.46 5.79 -0.47
CA PHE A 209 7.26 4.87 0.31
C PHE A 209 6.94 5.04 1.79
N ASP A 210 6.92 3.93 2.52
CA ASP A 210 6.78 3.97 3.97
C ASP A 210 8.11 4.22 4.68
N TYR A 211 9.25 3.89 4.04
CA TYR A 211 10.57 4.25 4.53
C TYR A 211 10.84 5.74 4.37
N PHE A 212 11.82 6.25 5.10
CA PHE A 212 12.30 7.62 4.97
C PHE A 212 13.46 7.71 3.97
N PRO A 213 13.32 8.42 2.85
CA PRO A 213 14.40 8.55 1.87
C PRO A 213 15.62 9.27 2.46
N GLU A 214 16.83 8.74 2.21
CA GLU A 214 18.07 9.32 2.76
C GLU A 214 18.35 10.75 2.28
N HIS A 215 17.87 11.10 1.09
CA HIS A 215 18.08 12.40 0.47
C HIS A 215 17.16 13.50 1.02
N ASP A 216 16.10 13.13 1.75
CA ASP A 216 15.17 14.09 2.34
C ASP A 216 15.75 14.62 3.67
N PRO A 217 16.00 15.93 3.81
CA PRO A 217 16.55 16.50 5.05
C PRO A 217 15.73 16.18 6.29
N GLY A 218 14.40 16.10 6.14
CA GLY A 218 13.45 15.76 7.21
C GLY A 218 13.59 14.33 7.72
N SER A 219 14.12 13.40 6.91
CA SER A 219 14.27 11.99 7.30
C SER A 219 15.15 11.82 8.54
N LYS A 220 16.18 12.65 8.73
CA LYS A 220 17.08 12.58 9.89
C LYS A 220 16.35 12.65 11.22
N VAL A 221 15.28 13.45 11.29
CA VAL A 221 14.49 13.62 12.52
C VAL A 221 13.86 12.29 12.93
N HIS A 222 13.27 11.58 11.97
CA HIS A 222 12.60 10.31 12.27
C HIS A 222 13.58 9.14 12.40
N LEU A 223 14.68 9.13 11.64
CA LEU A 223 15.72 8.09 11.75
C LEU A 223 16.39 8.08 13.13
N ASN A 224 16.41 9.21 13.84
CA ASN A 224 16.90 9.27 15.22
C ASN A 224 16.01 8.51 16.21
N ASN A 225 14.72 8.32 15.89
CA ASN A 225 13.76 7.61 16.74
C ASN A 225 13.45 6.22 16.14
N GLY A 226 14.19 5.20 16.58
CA GLY A 226 14.00 3.82 16.12
C GLY A 226 14.66 3.47 14.78
N GLY A 227 15.29 4.41 14.09
CA GLY A 227 15.92 4.14 12.79
C GLY A 227 14.93 4.06 11.64
N GLN A 228 15.33 3.38 10.57
CA GLN A 228 14.50 3.21 9.39
C GLN A 228 13.27 2.34 9.71
N ARG A 229 12.16 2.53 9.00
CA ARG A 229 11.09 1.52 8.99
C ARG A 229 11.52 0.34 8.13
N VAL A 230 11.31 -0.88 8.59
CA VAL A 230 11.77 -2.09 7.88
C VAL A 230 10.67 -2.85 7.17
N SER A 231 9.43 -2.72 7.65
CA SER A 231 8.26 -3.40 7.10
C SER A 231 6.97 -2.75 7.56
N THR A 232 5.91 -3.02 6.80
CA THR A 232 4.55 -2.55 7.03
C THR A 232 3.57 -3.70 7.02
N LEU A 233 2.56 -3.61 7.89
CA LEU A 233 1.35 -4.42 7.81
C LEU A 233 0.13 -3.50 7.70
N VAL A 234 -0.58 -3.58 6.58
CA VAL A 234 -1.86 -2.89 6.36
C VAL A 234 -2.98 -3.90 6.57
N MET A 235 -3.76 -3.73 7.63
CA MET A 235 -4.91 -4.58 7.98
C MET A 235 -6.21 -3.90 7.56
N TYR A 236 -7.09 -4.63 6.89
CA TYR A 236 -8.38 -4.12 6.44
C TYR A 236 -9.44 -4.34 7.53
N LEU A 237 -10.09 -3.27 7.97
CA LEU A 237 -11.05 -3.32 9.08
C LEU A 237 -12.50 -3.47 8.60
N ASN A 238 -12.76 -3.33 7.31
CA ASN A 238 -14.04 -3.62 6.70
C ASN A 238 -13.87 -4.04 5.23
N ASP A 239 -14.90 -4.68 4.69
CA ASP A 239 -15.02 -4.90 3.25
C ASP A 239 -15.36 -3.58 2.56
N VAL A 240 -14.77 -3.37 1.38
CA VAL A 240 -15.01 -2.19 0.54
C VAL A 240 -15.75 -2.67 -0.70
N GLU A 241 -16.89 -2.05 -1.00
CA GLU A 241 -17.77 -2.53 -2.05
C GLU A 241 -17.18 -2.31 -3.45
N GLU A 242 -16.56 -1.15 -3.69
CA GLU A 242 -15.84 -0.89 -4.93
C GLU A 242 -14.65 0.06 -4.70
N GLY A 243 -13.51 -0.23 -5.35
CA GLY A 243 -12.28 0.56 -5.25
C GLY A 243 -11.48 0.25 -3.98
N GLY A 244 -10.69 1.22 -3.50
CA GLY A 244 -10.01 1.13 -2.20
C GLY A 244 -8.86 0.12 -2.11
N ALA A 245 -8.48 -0.58 -3.18
CA ALA A 245 -7.39 -1.54 -3.15
C ALA A 245 -6.04 -0.92 -2.78
N THR A 246 -5.16 -1.71 -2.15
CA THR A 246 -3.74 -1.34 -2.01
C THR A 246 -3.03 -1.73 -3.29
N VAL A 247 -2.38 -0.77 -3.97
CA VAL A 247 -1.72 -0.97 -5.26
C VAL A 247 -0.20 -0.88 -5.11
N PHE A 248 0.52 -1.79 -5.76
CA PHE A 248 1.97 -1.77 -5.96
C PHE A 248 2.23 -1.59 -7.46
N PRO A 249 2.30 -0.34 -7.96
CA PRO A 249 2.30 -0.05 -9.41
C PRO A 249 3.49 -0.67 -10.14
N GLU A 250 4.68 -0.67 -9.55
CA GLU A 250 5.90 -1.25 -10.15
C GLU A 250 5.80 -2.77 -10.35
N LEU A 251 4.87 -3.42 -9.65
CA LEU A 251 4.61 -4.86 -9.75
C LEU A 251 3.37 -5.20 -10.57
N GLY A 252 2.55 -4.20 -10.92
CA GLY A 252 1.21 -4.43 -11.46
C GLY A 252 0.33 -5.24 -10.51
N MET A 253 0.54 -5.13 -9.20
CA MET A 253 -0.16 -5.90 -8.17
C MET A 253 -1.16 -5.03 -7.41
N THR A 254 -2.35 -5.56 -7.18
CA THR A 254 -3.38 -4.94 -6.34
C THR A 254 -3.89 -5.94 -5.30
N VAL A 255 -4.10 -5.47 -4.07
CA VAL A 255 -4.72 -6.25 -2.99
C VAL A 255 -6.06 -5.62 -2.64
N GLY A 256 -7.13 -6.38 -2.86
CA GLY A 256 -8.49 -5.99 -2.52
C GLY A 256 -8.71 -5.96 -1.00
N PRO A 257 -9.43 -4.96 -0.45
CA PRO A 257 -9.76 -4.93 0.96
C PRO A 257 -10.72 -6.07 1.32
N LYS A 258 -10.35 -6.89 2.29
CA LYS A 258 -11.20 -7.93 2.88
C LYS A 258 -11.14 -7.80 4.40
N LYS A 259 -12.27 -7.65 5.07
CA LYS A 259 -12.31 -7.50 6.54
C LYS A 259 -11.51 -8.61 7.23
N GLY A 260 -10.63 -8.22 8.15
CA GLY A 260 -9.78 -9.15 8.91
C GLY A 260 -8.52 -9.63 8.20
N ALA A 261 -8.41 -9.40 6.88
CA ALA A 261 -7.22 -9.70 6.09
C ALA A 261 -6.19 -8.56 6.18
N ALA A 262 -4.98 -8.82 5.71
CA ALA A 262 -3.91 -7.84 5.66
C ALA A 262 -2.97 -8.04 4.47
N VAL A 263 -2.20 -7.00 4.15
CA VAL A 263 -1.02 -7.10 3.30
C VAL A 263 0.21 -6.69 4.09
N TYR A 264 1.21 -7.59 4.09
CA TYR A 264 2.54 -7.37 4.64
C TYR A 264 3.51 -7.09 3.50
N PHE A 265 4.46 -6.17 3.71
CA PHE A 265 5.59 -5.98 2.82
C PHE A 265 6.79 -5.44 3.57
N GLU A 266 7.98 -5.78 3.08
CA GLU A 266 9.24 -5.39 3.71
C GLU A 266 10.24 -4.80 2.72
N TYR A 267 11.02 -3.83 3.21
CA TYR A 267 11.72 -2.90 2.30
C TYR A 267 13.01 -2.32 2.88
N THR A 268 13.54 -2.85 3.99
CA THR A 268 14.89 -2.45 4.44
C THR A 268 15.70 -3.67 4.81
N ASN A 269 16.88 -3.81 4.20
CA ASN A 269 17.78 -4.93 4.45
C ASN A 269 18.81 -4.62 5.56
N SER A 270 19.59 -5.63 5.92
CA SER A 270 20.70 -5.52 6.89
C SER A 270 21.80 -4.50 6.53
N LYS A 271 21.86 -4.05 5.26
CA LYS A 271 22.79 -3.02 4.77
C LYS A 271 22.19 -1.61 4.78
N ASN A 272 21.03 -1.42 5.40
CA ASN A 272 20.25 -0.18 5.39
C ASN A 272 19.79 0.28 3.99
N GLN A 273 19.84 -0.59 2.98
CA GLN A 273 19.28 -0.26 1.67
C GLN A 273 17.75 -0.35 1.75
N VAL A 274 17.07 0.51 1.00
CA VAL A 274 15.61 0.53 0.88
C VAL A 274 15.16 0.00 -0.49
N ASP A 275 14.08 -0.78 -0.54
CA ASP A 275 13.60 -1.39 -1.78
C ASP A 275 12.61 -0.47 -2.53
N PRO A 276 12.98 0.08 -3.70
CA PRO A 276 12.09 0.95 -4.47
C PRO A 276 10.89 0.19 -5.08
N MET A 277 10.93 -1.15 -5.14
CA MET A 277 9.83 -1.95 -5.69
C MET A 277 8.63 -2.03 -4.75
N THR A 278 8.74 -1.56 -3.50
CA THR A 278 7.62 -1.47 -2.55
C THR A 278 6.89 -0.13 -2.60
N LEU A 279 7.08 0.66 -3.68
CA LEU A 279 6.23 1.80 -3.95
C LEU A 279 4.77 1.33 -3.94
N HIS A 280 3.93 1.97 -3.14
CA HIS A 280 2.55 1.53 -2.99
C HIS A 280 1.61 2.69 -2.67
N GLY A 281 0.32 2.50 -2.94
CA GLY A 281 -0.71 3.50 -2.67
C GLY A 281 -2.07 2.87 -2.33
N GLY A 282 -3.03 3.71 -1.96
CA GLY A 282 -4.42 3.33 -1.82
C GLY A 282 -5.23 3.88 -2.98
N MET A 283 -5.80 3.00 -3.80
CA MET A 283 -6.71 3.39 -4.87
C MET A 283 -7.94 4.12 -4.30
N PRO A 284 -8.57 5.03 -5.08
CA PRO A 284 -9.79 5.70 -4.67
C PRO A 284 -10.88 4.71 -4.25
N VAL A 285 -11.58 5.00 -3.15
CA VAL A 285 -12.83 4.31 -2.82
C VAL A 285 -13.91 4.80 -3.78
N LEU A 286 -14.56 3.87 -4.49
CA LEU A 286 -15.61 4.19 -5.47
C LEU A 286 -17.01 4.00 -4.85
N GLN A 287 -17.18 2.99 -4.00
CA GLN A 287 -18.42 2.73 -3.28
C GLN A 287 -18.14 2.25 -1.84
N GLY A 288 -18.93 2.74 -0.88
CA GLY A 288 -18.79 2.46 0.55
C GLY A 288 -17.76 3.35 1.23
N GLU A 289 -17.00 2.77 2.16
CA GLU A 289 -15.87 3.42 2.82
C GLU A 289 -14.78 2.39 3.12
N LYS A 290 -13.53 2.85 3.32
CA LYS A 290 -12.40 1.99 3.67
C LYS A 290 -11.84 2.39 5.02
N TRP A 291 -11.74 1.40 5.91
CA TRP A 291 -11.04 1.49 7.18
C TRP A 291 -9.83 0.55 7.15
N ILE A 292 -8.68 1.07 7.56
CA ILE A 292 -7.45 0.28 7.71
C ILE A 292 -6.77 0.58 9.04
N ALA A 293 -6.08 -0.42 9.56
CA ALA A 293 -5.07 -0.25 10.60
C ALA A 293 -3.69 -0.52 10.00
N THR A 294 -2.74 0.39 10.18
CA THR A 294 -1.37 0.27 9.68
C THR A 294 -0.42 0.15 10.85
N LYS A 295 0.46 -0.86 10.80
CA LYS A 295 1.59 -1.02 11.71
C LYS A 295 2.89 -0.88 10.91
N TRP A 296 3.75 0.02 11.37
CA TRP A 296 5.13 0.14 10.91
C TRP A 296 6.09 -0.41 11.95
N MET A 297 7.08 -1.18 11.49
CA MET A 297 8.15 -1.70 12.34
C MET A 297 9.45 -0.94 12.07
N ARG A 298 10.15 -0.55 13.13
CA ARG A 298 11.43 0.16 13.14
C ARG A 298 12.63 -0.77 13.22
N GLN A 299 13.79 -0.36 12.72
CA GLN A 299 15.05 -1.09 12.87
C GLN A 299 15.45 -1.32 14.34
N ARG A 300 15.21 -0.34 15.20
CA ARG A 300 15.52 -0.34 16.64
C ARG A 300 14.25 -0.04 17.43
N LYS A 301 14.33 -0.21 18.75
CA LYS A 301 13.26 0.19 19.68
C LYS A 301 12.78 1.62 19.37
N PHE A 302 11.47 1.78 19.29
CA PHE A 302 10.80 3.04 18.99
C PHE A 302 10.31 3.70 20.28
N GLY A 303 10.57 5.01 20.42
CA GLY A 303 10.25 5.78 21.64
C GLY A 303 11.40 5.89 22.62
#